data_AF-A0A392T359-F1
#
_entry.id   AF-A0A392T359-F1
#
_cell.length_a   1.000
_cell.length_b   1.000
_cell.length_c   1.000
_cell.angle_alpha   90.00
_cell.angle_beta   90.00
_cell.angle_gamma   90.00
#
_symmetry.space_group_name_H-M   'P 1'
#
loop_
_entity.id
_entity.type
_entity.pdbx_description
1 polymer ?
#
loop_
_entity_poly.entity_id
_entity_poly.type
_entity_poly.pdbx_seq_one_letter_code
_entity_poly.pdbx_strand_id
1 'polypeptide(L)'
;RARGRRVWVRIFGVPLHVWGDECFKKVVWGFGNLVKLDELTKNLQRLEFARVQVVTSTWDTIDETVDIRVGNDLFVLKVTEEKWTEGVFAGDGG
;
A
#
# COMPACT_ATOMS: atom_id res chain seq x y z
N ARG A 1 -4.98 -19.88 -9.63
CA ARG A 1 -5.29 -19.32 -8.28
C ARG A 1 -3.99 -18.79 -7.69
N ALA A 2 -3.83 -17.47 -7.55
CA ALA A 2 -2.62 -16.91 -6.95
C ALA A 2 -2.46 -17.47 -5.53
N ARG A 3 -1.39 -18.24 -5.30
CA ARG A 3 -0.98 -18.70 -3.97
C ARG A 3 -0.08 -17.60 -3.40
N GLY A 4 -0.44 -17.05 -2.26
CA GLY A 4 0.30 -15.96 -1.63
C GLY A 4 -0.45 -15.38 -0.45
N ARG A 5 0.27 -14.74 0.46
CA ARG A 5 -0.33 -14.02 1.59
C ARG A 5 -1.02 -12.76 1.08
N ARG A 6 -2.15 -12.42 1.72
CA ARG A 6 -2.88 -11.18 1.44
C ARG A 6 -2.52 -10.18 2.52
N VAL A 7 -1.90 -9.09 2.10
CA VAL A 7 -1.48 -8.01 3.00
C VAL A 7 -2.08 -6.70 2.55
N TRP A 8 -2.30 -5.80 3.50
CA TRP A 8 -2.59 -4.41 3.19
C TRP A 8 -1.29 -3.63 3.21
N VAL A 9 -1.10 -2.76 2.24
CA VAL A 9 0.03 -1.84 2.15
C VAL A 9 -0.47 -0.41 2.06
N ARG A 10 0.30 0.52 2.63
CA ARG A 10 0.12 1.96 2.52
C ARG A 10 1.16 2.50 1.55
N ILE A 11 0.72 3.33 0.61
CA ILE A 11 1.56 3.98 -0.39
C ILE A 11 1.48 5.49 -0.15
N PHE A 12 2.60 6.09 0.24
CA PHE A 12 2.72 7.51 0.54
C PHE A 12 3.36 8.27 -0.62
N GLY A 13 3.03 9.56 -0.74
CA GLY A 13 3.64 10.46 -1.72
C GLY A 13 3.06 10.37 -3.13
N VAL A 14 1.95 9.66 -3.32
CA VAL A 14 1.35 9.48 -4.66
C VAL A 14 0.76 10.81 -5.15
N PRO A 15 1.16 11.30 -6.34
CA PRO A 15 0.60 12.53 -6.89
C PRO A 15 -0.88 12.38 -7.24
N LEU A 16 -1.68 13.40 -6.94
CA LEU A 16 -3.14 13.34 -7.09
C LEU A 16 -3.60 13.09 -8.53
N HIS A 17 -2.88 13.64 -9.52
CA HIS A 17 -3.23 13.50 -10.94
C HIS A 17 -3.01 12.07 -11.50
N VAL A 18 -2.31 11.21 -10.76
CA VAL A 18 -2.14 9.78 -11.06
C VAL A 18 -2.78 8.88 -9.99
N TRP A 19 -3.58 9.43 -9.07
CA TRP A 19 -4.22 8.65 -8.02
C TRP A 19 -5.30 7.73 -8.61
N GLY A 20 -5.00 6.43 -8.72
CA GLY A 20 -5.91 5.47 -9.34
C GLY A 20 -5.36 4.06 -9.39
N ASP A 21 -6.23 3.10 -9.72
CA ASP A 21 -5.93 1.68 -9.74
C ASP A 21 -4.76 1.32 -10.67
N GLU A 22 -4.67 1.93 -11.84
CA GLU A 22 -3.59 1.70 -12.81
C GLU A 22 -2.22 2.06 -12.23
N CYS A 23 -2.14 3.15 -11.48
CA CYS A 23 -0.89 3.60 -10.86
C CYS A 23 -0.52 2.73 -9.67
N PHE A 24 -1.48 2.43 -8.79
CA PHE A 24 -1.23 1.53 -7.66
C PHE A 24 -0.83 0.14 -8.12
N LYS A 25 -1.43 -0.38 -9.19
CA LYS A 25 -1.08 -1.67 -9.79
C LYS A 25 0.37 -1.70 -10.26
N LYS A 26 0.85 -0.61 -10.89
CA LYS A 26 2.26 -0.49 -11.30
C LYS A 26 3.20 -0.40 -10.10
N VAL A 27 2.85 0.40 -9.10
CA VAL A 27 3.66 0.57 -7.87
C VAL A 27 3.82 -0.76 -7.13
N VAL A 28 2.74 -1.55 -7.00
CA VAL A 28 2.79 -2.80 -6.24
C VAL A 28 3.29 -4.00 -7.03
N TRP A 29 3.50 -3.86 -8.35
CA TRP A 29 3.89 -4.96 -9.24
C TRP A 29 5.16 -5.69 -8.79
N GLY A 30 6.13 -4.95 -8.22
CA GLY A 30 7.37 -5.53 -7.68
C GLY A 30 7.16 -6.36 -6.40
N PHE A 31 6.08 -6.12 -5.67
CA PHE A 31 5.77 -6.83 -4.42
C PHE A 31 4.72 -7.94 -4.61
N GLY A 32 3.83 -7.79 -5.60
CA GLY A 32 2.76 -8.75 -5.86
C GLY A 32 1.64 -8.20 -6.73
N ASN A 33 0.46 -8.82 -6.63
CA ASN A 33 -0.70 -8.45 -7.44
C ASN A 33 -1.71 -7.62 -6.64
N LEU A 34 -2.08 -6.47 -7.18
CA LEU A 34 -3.16 -5.65 -6.64
C LEU A 34 -4.48 -6.43 -6.65
N VAL A 35 -5.15 -6.49 -5.49
CA VAL A 35 -6.47 -7.12 -5.32
C VAL A 35 -7.57 -6.07 -5.28
N LYS A 36 -7.41 -5.06 -4.41
CA LYS A 36 -8.42 -4.02 -4.20
C LYS A 36 -7.81 -2.82 -3.49
N LEU A 37 -8.44 -1.67 -3.66
CA LEU A 37 -8.25 -0.47 -2.85
C LEU A 37 -9.28 -0.47 -1.70
N ASP A 38 -8.97 0.18 -0.58
CA ASP A 38 -9.99 0.52 0.41
C ASP A 38 -10.90 1.66 -0.08
N GLU A 39 -12.06 1.83 0.56
CA GLU A 39 -13.07 2.79 0.13
C GLU A 39 -12.59 4.25 0.24
N LEU A 40 -11.82 4.57 1.28
CA LEU A 40 -11.30 5.93 1.47
C LEU A 40 -10.33 6.32 0.34
N THR A 41 -9.49 5.39 -0.10
CA THR A 41 -8.59 5.60 -1.26
C THR A 41 -9.37 5.71 -2.56
N LYS A 42 -10.39 4.86 -2.77
CA LYS A 42 -11.22 4.89 -4.00
C LYS A 42 -12.01 6.18 -4.14
N ASN A 43 -12.57 6.65 -3.03
CA ASN A 43 -13.44 7.82 -3.00
C ASN A 43 -12.66 9.14 -2.81
N LEU A 44 -11.33 9.11 -2.87
CA LEU A 44 -10.45 10.27 -2.64
C LEU A 44 -10.69 10.97 -1.29
N GLN A 45 -11.20 10.23 -0.29
CA GLN A 45 -11.49 10.75 1.05
C GLN A 45 -10.26 10.78 1.96
N ARG A 46 -9.22 10.00 1.62
CA ARG A 46 -7.91 10.04 2.27
C ARG A 46 -6.82 10.14 1.20
N LEU A 47 -6.05 11.22 1.25
CA LEU A 47 -4.97 11.51 0.30
C LEU A 47 -3.57 11.47 0.90
N GLU A 48 -3.46 11.29 2.23
CA GLU A 48 -2.17 11.11 2.92
C GLU A 48 -1.45 9.84 2.45
N PHE A 49 -2.21 8.78 2.21
CA PHE A 49 -1.74 7.53 1.65
C PHE A 49 -2.86 6.76 0.97
N ALA A 50 -2.50 6.07 -0.11
CA ALA A 50 -3.34 5.06 -0.70
C ALA A 50 -3.19 3.76 0.09
N ARG A 51 -4.30 3.09 0.39
CA ARG A 51 -4.30 1.79 1.07
C ARG A 51 -4.84 0.73 0.13
N VAL A 52 -3.98 -0.22 -0.19
CA VAL A 52 -4.28 -1.26 -1.18
C VAL A 52 -3.98 -2.65 -0.63
N GLN A 53 -4.77 -3.63 -1.05
CA GLN A 53 -4.56 -5.03 -0.73
C GLN A 53 -3.78 -5.69 -1.86
N VAL A 54 -2.71 -6.39 -1.49
CA VAL A 54 -1.80 -7.07 -2.41
C VAL A 54 -1.75 -8.56 -2.06
N VAL A 55 -1.76 -9.41 -3.08
CA VAL A 55 -1.37 -10.81 -2.94
C VAL A 55 0.11 -10.91 -3.28
N THR A 56 0.92 -11.24 -2.28
CA THR A 56 2.37 -11.41 -2.43
C THR A 56 2.78 -12.84 -2.08
N SER A 57 3.83 -13.32 -2.75
CA SER A 57 4.45 -14.61 -2.45
C SER A 57 5.63 -14.49 -1.50
N THR A 58 6.09 -13.27 -1.18
CA THR A 58 7.15 -13.09 -0.17
C THR A 58 6.62 -13.22 1.25
N TRP A 59 7.49 -13.63 2.17
CA TRP A 59 7.26 -13.66 3.60
C TRP A 59 7.94 -12.48 4.33
N ASP A 60 8.81 -11.72 3.66
CA ASP A 60 9.45 -10.53 4.21
C ASP A 60 8.48 -9.35 4.27
N THR A 61 8.52 -8.54 5.34
CA THR A 61 7.69 -7.34 5.44
C THR A 61 8.02 -6.33 4.35
N ILE A 62 7.01 -5.81 3.65
CA ILE A 62 7.21 -4.76 2.65
C ILE A 62 7.46 -3.43 3.36
N ASP A 63 8.64 -2.83 3.17
CA ASP A 63 8.96 -1.48 3.64
C ASP A 63 9.93 -0.77 2.68
N GLU A 64 9.50 -0.60 1.43
CA GLU A 64 10.39 -0.20 0.33
C GLU A 64 10.05 1.18 -0.22
N THR A 65 11.03 1.80 -0.88
CA THR A 65 10.85 3.05 -1.62
C THR A 65 10.80 2.75 -3.11
N VAL A 66 9.84 3.34 -3.82
CA VAL A 66 9.62 3.12 -5.25
C VAL A 66 9.62 4.45 -5.98
N ASP A 67 10.46 4.56 -7.00
CA ASP A 67 10.48 5.72 -7.88
C ASP A 67 9.49 5.51 -9.03
N ILE A 68 8.62 6.49 -9.25
CA ILE A 68 7.73 6.53 -10.42
C ILE A 68 8.03 7.75 -11.26
N ARG A 69 7.99 7.58 -12.58
CA ARG A 69 8.06 8.68 -13.54
C ARG A 69 6.67 9.01 -14.05
N VAL A 70 6.26 10.27 -13.92
CA VAL A 70 4.99 10.76 -14.43
C VAL A 70 5.27 11.94 -15.34
N GLY A 71 5.16 11.71 -16.66
CA GLY A 71 5.63 12.68 -17.66
C GLY A 71 7.14 12.90 -17.54
N ASN A 72 7.52 14.12 -17.21
CA ASN A 72 8.93 14.52 -17.06
C ASN A 72 9.39 14.54 -15.60
N ASP A 73 8.47 14.37 -14.65
CA ASP A 73 8.74 14.45 -13.23
C ASP A 73 8.98 13.06 -12.62
N LEU A 74 9.87 13.01 -11.63
CA LEU A 74 10.17 11.82 -10.84
C LEU A 74 9.60 12.00 -9.44
N PHE A 75 8.85 11.01 -8.98
CA PHE A 75 8.26 10.98 -7.64
C PHE A 75 8.76 9.76 -6.89
N VAL A 76 9.13 9.97 -5.62
CA VAL A 76 9.60 8.94 -4.73
C VAL A 76 8.46 8.56 -3.79
N LEU A 77 8.02 7.31 -3.85
CA LEU A 77 6.91 6.78 -3.05
C LEU A 77 7.44 5.87 -1.94
N LYS A 78 6.83 5.92 -0.75
CA LYS A 78 7.08 4.93 0.31
C LYS A 78 5.96 3.90 0.33
N VAL A 79 6.31 2.62 0.30
CA VAL A 79 5.38 1.49 0.36
C VAL A 79 5.65 0.69 1.64
N THR A 80 4.68 0.66 2.55
CA THR A 80 4.83 -0.02 3.84
C THR A 80 3.66 -0.97 4.08
N GLU A 81 3.96 -2.21 4.47
CA GLU A 81 2.99 -3.20 4.91
C GLU A 81 2.36 -2.78 6.24
N GLU A 82 1.03 -2.87 6.32
CA GLU A 82 0.34 -2.65 7.59
C GLU A 82 0.64 -3.78 8.54
N LYS A 83 1.38 -3.47 9.61
CA LYS A 83 1.49 -4.36 10.76
C LYS A 83 0.17 -4.32 11.52
N TRP A 84 -0.39 -5.48 11.80
CA TRP A 84 -1.45 -5.58 12.79
C TRP A 84 -0.80 -5.32 14.15
N THR A 85 -0.89 -4.09 14.64
CA THR A 85 -0.71 -3.85 16.07
C THR A 85 -1.94 -4.44 16.74
N GLU A 86 -1.80 -5.65 17.29
CA GLU A 86 -2.71 -6.11 18.32
C GLU A 86 -2.83 -4.98 19.34
N GLY A 87 -4.08 -4.63 19.69
CA GLY A 87 -4.35 -3.59 20.65
C GLY A 87 -3.42 -3.75 21.85
N VAL A 88 -2.86 -2.62 22.28
CA VAL A 88 -2.10 -2.50 23.52
C VAL A 88 -2.91 -3.16 24.65
N PHE A 89 -2.63 -4.44 24.92
CA PHE A 89 -2.99 -5.08 26.18
C PHE A 89 -1.96 -4.59 27.20
N ALA A 90 -2.09 -3.33 27.61
CA ALA A 90 -1.37 -2.81 28.77
C ALA A 90 -2.39 -2.30 29.78
N GLY A 91 -2.50 -3.03 30.90
CA GLY A 91 -3.21 -2.63 32.12
C GLY A 91 -4.72 -2.77 31.99
N ASP A 92 -5.43 -3.50 32.82
CA ASP A 92 -5.30 -3.47 34.28
C ASP A 92 -5.62 -4.86 34.83
N GLY A 93 -4.59 -5.52 35.36
CA GLY A 93 -4.79 -6.49 36.42
C GLY A 93 -4.83 -5.71 37.72
N GLY A 94 -6.02 -5.58 38.28
CA GLY A 94 -6.30 -5.09 39.62
C GLY A 94 -7.32 -6.01 40.28
#